data_AF-A0A8J8SF46-F1
#
_entry.id   AF-A0A8J8SF46-F1
#
_cell.length_a   1.000
_cell.length_b   1.000
_cell.length_c   1.000
_cell.angle_alpha   90.00
_cell.angle_beta   90.00
_cell.angle_gamma   90.00
#
_symmetry.space_group_name_H-M   'P 1'
#
loop_
_entity.id
_entity.type
_entity.pdbx_description
1 polymer ?
#
loop_
_entity_poly.entity_id
_entity_poly.type
_entity_poly.pdbx_seq_one_letter_code
_entity_poly.pdbx_strand_id
1 'polypeptide(L)'
;MKERKKYKCIKNCPDQCPETQRHNHEFAGSTMIAAPENQVALLHNHRFAGITGPARGPVRTHVHVVCTNTDFFFNHFHRIETITGPPIPVTDKDGEVIGHTHGIEGTTTVSFRHTHDFKANMLIQNPINGPLMISEEEDWD
;
A
#
# COMPACT_ATOMS: atom_id res chain seq x y z
N MET A 1 -24.96 -2.46 26.27
CA MET A 1 -23.78 -2.00 25.50
C MET A 1 -22.58 -2.83 25.96
N LYS A 2 -21.86 -3.52 25.06
CA LYS A 2 -20.69 -4.32 25.43
C LYS A 2 -19.43 -3.48 25.17
N GLU A 3 -18.62 -3.27 26.22
CA GLU A 3 -17.35 -2.54 26.13
C GLU A 3 -16.39 -3.23 25.15
N ARG A 4 -15.82 -2.45 24.23
CA ARG A 4 -14.78 -2.92 23.29
C ARG A 4 -13.41 -2.87 23.99
N LYS A 5 -12.71 -4.01 24.02
CA LYS A 5 -11.35 -4.12 24.61
C LYS A 5 -10.36 -3.21 23.87
N LYS A 6 -9.62 -2.37 24.62
CA LYS A 6 -8.49 -1.58 24.12
C LYS A 6 -7.24 -2.44 23.99
N TYR A 7 -6.72 -2.59 22.77
CA TYR A 7 -5.44 -3.25 22.49
C TYR A 7 -4.31 -2.20 22.39
N LYS A 8 -3.10 -2.55 22.87
CA LYS A 8 -1.94 -1.65 23.00
C LYS A 8 -1.00 -1.76 21.78
N CYS A 9 -0.67 -0.63 21.16
CA CYS A 9 -0.09 -0.52 19.81
C CYS A 9 1.46 -0.59 19.72
N ILE A 10 2.00 -1.08 18.60
CA ILE A 10 3.43 -1.05 18.22
C ILE A 10 3.67 0.09 17.20
N LYS A 11 4.81 0.80 17.33
CA LYS A 11 5.01 2.16 16.78
C LYS A 11 5.26 2.31 15.26
N ASN A 12 5.64 1.28 14.51
CA ASN A 12 6.14 1.48 13.13
C ASN A 12 5.30 0.83 12.01
N CYS A 13 4.21 0.15 12.36
CA CYS A 13 3.17 -0.18 11.38
C CYS A 13 1.84 -0.19 12.13
N PRO A 14 1.20 0.99 12.28
CA PRO A 14 -0.02 1.07 13.02
C PRO A 14 -1.14 0.49 12.14
N ASP A 15 -1.41 -0.79 12.29
CA ASP A 15 -2.80 -1.26 12.36
C ASP A 15 -3.43 -0.60 13.59
N GLN A 16 -3.65 0.72 13.50
CA GLN A 16 -4.76 1.31 14.21
C GLN A 16 -5.97 0.59 13.66
N CYS A 17 -6.72 -0.13 14.50
CA CYS A 17 -8.07 -0.51 14.19
C CYS A 17 -8.91 0.78 14.36
N PRO A 18 -9.16 1.57 13.30
CA PRO A 18 -10.17 2.62 13.40
C PRO A 18 -11.48 1.99 13.93
N GLU A 19 -12.25 2.75 14.69
CA GLU A 19 -13.51 2.25 15.26
C GLU A 19 -14.49 1.77 14.16
N THR A 20 -14.28 2.25 12.93
CA THR A 20 -14.92 1.89 11.67
C THR A 20 -13.92 1.29 10.68
N GLN A 21 -14.24 0.12 10.11
CA GLN A 21 -13.43 -0.45 9.03
C GLN A 21 -13.64 0.36 7.75
N ARG A 22 -12.54 0.77 7.11
CA ARG A 22 -12.54 1.40 5.77
C ARG A 22 -11.90 0.46 4.76
N HIS A 23 -12.13 0.71 3.48
CA HIS A 23 -11.60 -0.12 2.42
C HIS A 23 -10.06 -0.16 2.40
N ASN A 24 -9.56 -1.19 1.73
CA ASN A 24 -8.15 -1.42 1.45
C ASN A 24 -7.98 -1.72 -0.04
N HIS A 25 -6.72 -1.82 -0.46
CA HIS A 25 -6.36 -2.25 -1.81
C HIS A 25 -5.38 -3.42 -1.74
N GLU A 26 -5.50 -4.36 -2.68
CA GLU A 26 -4.42 -5.30 -2.97
C GLU A 26 -3.31 -4.57 -3.71
N PHE A 27 -2.07 -5.01 -3.51
CA PHE A 27 -0.93 -4.55 -4.29
C PHE A 27 0.04 -5.68 -4.57
N ALA A 28 0.72 -5.55 -5.72
CA ALA A 28 1.88 -6.34 -6.09
C ALA A 28 2.88 -5.44 -6.82
N GLY A 29 4.17 -5.73 -6.64
CA GLY A 29 5.23 -4.95 -7.26
C GLY A 29 6.58 -5.66 -7.21
N SER A 30 7.58 -4.99 -7.78
CA SER A 30 8.97 -5.40 -7.73
C SER A 30 9.85 -4.20 -7.45
N THR A 31 10.99 -4.46 -6.82
CA THR A 31 12.03 -3.46 -6.66
C THR A 31 12.84 -3.29 -7.95
N MET A 32 13.52 -2.16 -8.07
CA MET A 32 14.54 -1.92 -9.08
C MET A 32 15.78 -2.75 -8.78
N ILE A 33 16.62 -2.97 -9.79
CA ILE A 33 17.84 -3.75 -9.63
C ILE A 33 18.84 -2.97 -8.76
N ALA A 34 19.38 -3.62 -7.73
CA ALA A 34 20.47 -3.09 -6.92
C ALA A 34 21.39 -4.22 -6.43
N ALA A 35 22.51 -3.82 -5.84
CA ALA A 35 23.47 -4.70 -5.20
C ALA A 35 24.24 -3.91 -4.11
N PRO A 36 24.97 -4.60 -3.22
CA PRO A 36 25.99 -3.95 -2.41
C PRO A 36 27.01 -3.20 -3.26
N GLU A 37 27.54 -2.11 -2.72
CA GLU A 37 28.53 -1.27 -3.40
C GLU A 37 29.72 -2.12 -3.90
N ASN A 38 30.12 -1.89 -5.16
CA ASN A 38 31.19 -2.61 -5.86
C ASN A 38 30.96 -4.13 -6.04
N GLN A 39 29.73 -4.64 -5.91
CA GLN A 39 29.40 -6.07 -6.09
C GLN A 39 28.43 -6.31 -7.25
N VAL A 40 28.83 -5.93 -8.46
CA VAL A 40 28.00 -6.04 -9.68
C VAL A 40 27.51 -7.47 -9.96
N ALA A 41 28.29 -8.49 -9.56
CA ALA A 41 27.90 -9.89 -9.71
C ALA A 41 26.67 -10.28 -8.84
N LEU A 42 26.30 -9.45 -7.87
CA LEU A 42 25.15 -9.65 -6.99
C LEU A 42 23.97 -8.75 -7.35
N LEU A 43 23.89 -8.19 -8.56
CA LEU A 43 22.72 -7.45 -9.00
C LEU A 43 21.48 -8.34 -8.97
N HIS A 44 20.44 -7.87 -8.28
CA HIS A 44 19.15 -8.55 -8.21
C HIS A 44 18.02 -7.57 -7.93
N ASN A 45 16.80 -8.08 -7.91
CA ASN A 45 15.63 -7.40 -7.41
C ASN A 45 14.86 -8.31 -6.46
N HIS A 46 13.80 -7.76 -5.90
CA HIS A 46 12.84 -8.48 -5.08
C HIS A 46 11.41 -8.22 -5.56
N ARG A 47 10.50 -9.12 -5.21
CA ARG A 47 9.06 -8.98 -5.43
C ARG A 47 8.36 -8.73 -4.09
N PHE A 48 7.22 -8.07 -4.13
CA PHE A 48 6.39 -7.87 -2.94
C PHE A 48 4.91 -7.85 -3.31
N ALA A 49 4.06 -8.27 -2.38
CA ALA A 49 2.61 -8.21 -2.52
C ALA A 49 1.96 -8.12 -1.13
N GLY A 50 0.68 -7.72 -1.09
CA GLY A 50 -0.08 -7.63 0.15
C GLY A 50 -1.37 -6.86 0.01
N ILE A 51 -1.99 -6.55 1.15
CA ILE A 51 -3.17 -5.70 1.27
C ILE A 51 -2.78 -4.47 2.09
N THR A 52 -3.22 -3.28 1.67
CA THR A 52 -2.93 -2.05 2.40
C THR A 52 -3.67 -1.97 3.73
N GLY A 53 -3.22 -1.08 4.62
CA GLY A 53 -4.02 -0.65 5.76
C GLY A 53 -5.29 0.09 5.33
N PRO A 54 -6.25 0.31 6.25
CA PRO A 54 -7.50 1.00 5.94
C PRO A 54 -7.25 2.44 5.46
N ALA A 55 -8.11 2.94 4.56
CA ALA A 55 -8.06 4.31 4.08
C ALA A 55 -8.02 5.35 5.21
N ARG A 56 -7.15 6.36 5.08
CA ARG A 56 -6.97 7.46 6.05
C ARG A 56 -7.20 8.81 5.38
N GLY A 57 -8.00 9.66 6.01
CA GLY A 57 -8.34 10.99 5.48
C GLY A 57 -9.64 11.02 4.64
N PRO A 58 -9.98 12.20 4.08
CA PRO A 58 -11.22 12.42 3.34
C PRO A 58 -11.33 11.58 2.06
N VAL A 59 -12.54 11.26 1.60
CA VAL A 59 -12.78 10.36 0.46
C VAL A 59 -11.98 10.75 -0.80
N ARG A 60 -11.87 12.03 -1.15
CA ARG A 60 -11.20 12.46 -2.39
C ARG A 60 -9.68 12.57 -2.28
N THR A 61 -9.12 12.47 -1.07
CA THR A 61 -7.69 12.67 -0.80
C THR A 61 -7.11 11.60 0.10
N HIS A 62 -7.86 10.52 0.34
CA HIS A 62 -7.44 9.48 1.27
C HIS A 62 -6.18 8.77 0.79
N VAL A 63 -5.44 8.27 1.75
CA VAL A 63 -4.21 7.50 1.52
C VAL A 63 -4.25 6.21 2.31
N HIS A 64 -3.40 5.27 1.95
CA HIS A 64 -3.22 4.02 2.66
C HIS A 64 -1.79 3.89 3.17
N VAL A 65 -1.63 3.18 4.29
CA VAL A 65 -0.31 2.75 4.77
C VAL A 65 0.01 1.39 4.16
N VAL A 66 1.24 1.24 3.69
CA VAL A 66 1.79 -0.02 3.17
C VAL A 66 2.93 -0.44 4.08
N CYS A 67 2.78 -1.62 4.68
CA CYS A 67 3.85 -2.30 5.39
C CYS A 67 3.94 -3.73 4.85
N THR A 68 5.06 -4.10 4.24
CA THR A 68 5.28 -5.49 3.82
C THR A 68 6.76 -5.82 3.81
N ASN A 69 7.06 -7.11 3.68
CA ASN A 69 8.39 -7.55 3.31
C ASN A 69 8.41 -7.87 1.82
N THR A 70 9.58 -7.73 1.23
CA THR A 70 9.83 -8.36 -0.05
C THR A 70 10.00 -9.87 0.10
N ASP A 71 9.99 -10.59 -1.01
CA ASP A 71 10.37 -11.99 -1.05
C ASP A 71 11.80 -12.19 -0.57
N PHE A 72 12.09 -13.41 -0.11
CA PHE A 72 13.43 -13.80 0.28
C PHE A 72 14.21 -14.26 -0.96
N PHE A 73 15.26 -13.54 -1.29
CA PHE A 73 16.15 -13.84 -2.41
C PHE A 73 17.60 -13.52 -1.99
N PHE A 74 18.57 -14.28 -2.50
CA PHE A 74 19.99 -14.16 -2.12
C PHE A 74 20.23 -13.88 -0.63
N ASN A 75 19.64 -14.71 0.22
CA ASN A 75 19.84 -14.71 1.66
C ASN A 75 19.32 -13.46 2.42
N HIS A 76 18.42 -12.67 1.83
CA HIS A 76 17.76 -11.58 2.54
C HIS A 76 16.39 -11.22 1.95
N PHE A 77 15.65 -10.41 2.69
CA PHE A 77 14.52 -9.63 2.21
C PHE A 77 14.70 -8.21 2.72
N HIS A 78 13.98 -7.27 2.12
CA HIS A 78 13.87 -5.92 2.66
C HIS A 78 12.45 -5.65 3.17
N ARG A 79 12.32 -4.66 4.06
CA ARG A 79 11.02 -4.16 4.48
C ARG A 79 10.65 -2.92 3.68
N ILE A 80 9.37 -2.80 3.36
CA ILE A 80 8.74 -1.65 2.74
C ILE A 80 7.79 -1.04 3.76
N GLU A 81 7.98 0.26 4.02
CA GLU A 81 7.09 1.10 4.84
C GLU A 81 6.84 2.40 4.08
N THR A 82 5.64 2.60 3.55
CA THR A 82 5.31 3.80 2.77
C THR A 82 3.84 4.17 2.90
N ILE A 83 3.48 5.34 2.38
CA ILE A 83 2.11 5.84 2.27
C ILE A 83 1.80 6.02 0.79
N THR A 84 0.61 5.63 0.37
CA THR A 84 0.18 5.81 -1.01
C THR A 84 0.01 7.29 -1.37
N GLY A 85 0.06 7.60 -2.67
CA GLY A 85 -0.47 8.85 -3.20
C GLY A 85 -1.99 8.95 -3.04
N PRO A 86 -2.59 10.09 -3.44
CA PRO A 86 -4.05 10.25 -3.47
C PRO A 86 -4.71 9.33 -4.52
N PRO A 87 -6.06 9.19 -4.48
CA PRO A 87 -6.80 8.39 -5.45
C PRO A 87 -6.57 8.84 -6.90
N ILE A 88 -6.32 7.88 -7.79
CA ILE A 88 -6.22 8.06 -9.24
C ILE A 88 -7.42 7.37 -9.89
N PRO A 89 -8.34 8.11 -10.56
CA PRO A 89 -9.49 7.51 -11.22
C PRO A 89 -9.07 6.47 -12.28
N VAL A 90 -9.78 5.34 -12.30
CA VAL A 90 -9.66 4.32 -13.34
C VAL A 90 -10.94 4.35 -14.17
N THR A 91 -10.80 4.51 -15.47
CA THR A 91 -11.93 4.55 -16.41
C THR A 91 -11.96 3.30 -17.28
N ASP A 92 -13.15 2.92 -17.74
CA ASP A 92 -13.30 1.95 -18.80
C ASP A 92 -13.00 2.56 -20.19
N LYS A 93 -13.29 1.79 -21.25
CA LYS A 93 -13.08 2.19 -22.64
C LYS A 93 -13.99 3.33 -23.13
N ASP A 94 -15.12 3.55 -22.45
CA ASP A 94 -16.12 4.56 -22.82
C ASP A 94 -15.92 5.85 -22.01
N GLY A 95 -14.95 5.85 -21.08
CA GLY A 95 -14.58 7.00 -20.25
C GLY A 95 -15.31 7.03 -18.91
N GLU A 96 -16.12 6.01 -18.60
CA GLU A 96 -16.84 5.92 -17.34
C GLU A 96 -15.88 5.50 -16.22
N VAL A 97 -15.92 6.21 -15.09
CA VAL A 97 -15.10 5.85 -13.93
C VAL A 97 -15.61 4.55 -13.36
N ILE A 98 -14.74 3.54 -13.23
CA ILE A 98 -15.06 2.21 -12.71
C ILE A 98 -14.39 1.91 -11.37
N GLY A 99 -13.51 2.80 -10.90
CA GLY A 99 -12.84 2.69 -9.61
C GLY A 99 -11.76 3.76 -9.45
N HIS A 100 -10.92 3.56 -8.45
CA HIS A 100 -9.66 4.27 -8.32
C HIS A 100 -8.55 3.32 -7.88
N THR A 101 -7.32 3.76 -8.11
CA THR A 101 -6.10 3.13 -7.60
C THR A 101 -5.25 4.16 -6.88
N HIS A 102 -4.13 3.74 -6.30
CA HIS A 102 -3.11 4.63 -5.79
C HIS A 102 -1.73 4.19 -6.29
N GLY A 103 -0.81 5.14 -6.41
CA GLY A 103 0.60 4.87 -6.65
C GLY A 103 1.41 4.85 -5.35
N ILE A 104 2.52 4.12 -5.35
CA ILE A 104 3.60 4.22 -4.36
C ILE A 104 4.95 4.29 -5.06
N GLU A 105 5.86 5.01 -4.43
CA GLU A 105 7.29 4.90 -4.65
C GLU A 105 8.03 4.97 -3.31
N GLY A 106 9.28 4.55 -3.30
CA GLY A 106 10.13 4.64 -2.13
C GLY A 106 11.38 3.80 -2.26
N THR A 107 12.08 3.67 -1.13
CA THR A 107 13.28 2.87 -0.99
C THR A 107 13.09 1.90 0.16
N THR A 108 13.51 0.65 -0.03
CA THR A 108 13.41 -0.37 1.01
C THR A 108 14.33 -0.09 2.19
N THR A 109 14.08 -0.73 3.34
CA THR A 109 15.03 -0.69 4.46
C THR A 109 16.37 -1.30 4.07
N VAL A 110 17.47 -0.82 4.66
CA VAL A 110 18.79 -1.43 4.44
C VAL A 110 18.78 -2.89 4.92
N SER A 111 19.18 -3.79 4.03
CA SER A 111 19.39 -5.21 4.32
C SER A 111 20.57 -5.68 3.48
N PHE A 112 21.39 -6.58 4.02
CA PHE A 112 22.59 -7.08 3.33
C PHE A 112 23.43 -5.96 2.66
N ARG A 113 23.64 -4.84 3.38
CA ARG A 113 24.46 -3.68 2.97
C ARG A 113 23.96 -2.90 1.74
N HIS A 114 22.70 -3.02 1.35
CA HIS A 114 22.11 -2.16 0.32
C HIS A 114 20.61 -1.97 0.51
N THR A 115 20.00 -1.22 -0.40
CA THR A 115 18.56 -0.94 -0.51
C THR A 115 18.13 -1.12 -1.96
N HIS A 116 16.83 -1.17 -2.20
CA HIS A 116 16.29 -1.04 -3.54
C HIS A 116 15.24 0.08 -3.59
N ASP A 117 15.26 0.85 -4.67
CA ASP A 117 14.13 1.71 -5.00
C ASP A 117 12.99 0.87 -5.58
N PHE A 118 11.76 1.36 -5.46
CA PHE A 118 10.60 0.72 -6.06
C PHE A 118 9.56 1.76 -6.48
N LYS A 119 8.75 1.37 -7.47
CA LYS A 119 7.52 2.06 -7.86
C LYS A 119 6.46 1.00 -8.14
N ALA A 120 5.25 1.18 -7.65
CA ALA A 120 4.16 0.25 -7.89
C ALA A 120 2.81 0.98 -7.84
N ASN A 121 1.79 0.35 -8.42
CA ASN A 121 0.41 0.78 -8.28
C ASN A 121 -0.37 -0.26 -7.47
N MET A 122 -1.38 0.21 -6.77
CA MET A 122 -2.37 -0.65 -6.15
C MET A 122 -3.25 -1.28 -7.23
N LEU A 123 -3.82 -2.44 -6.95
CA LEU A 123 -4.92 -2.98 -7.73
C LEU A 123 -6.21 -2.25 -7.36
N ILE A 124 -7.17 -2.26 -8.28
CA ILE A 124 -8.48 -1.63 -8.06
C ILE A 124 -9.14 -2.29 -6.85
N GLN A 125 -9.72 -1.47 -5.98
CA GLN A 125 -10.51 -1.94 -4.84
C GLN A 125 -11.71 -2.77 -5.32
N ASN A 126 -12.06 -3.81 -4.55
CA ASN A 126 -13.34 -4.51 -4.56
C ASN A 126 -14.09 -4.48 -5.92
N PRO A 127 -13.98 -5.51 -6.77
CA PRO A 127 -14.52 -5.51 -8.15
C PRO A 127 -16.06 -5.40 -8.27
N ILE A 128 -16.79 -5.16 -7.18
CA ILE A 128 -18.26 -5.22 -7.10
C ILE A 128 -18.90 -3.87 -6.70
N ASN A 129 -18.19 -2.93 -6.06
CA ASN A 129 -18.75 -1.62 -5.66
C ASN A 129 -18.06 -0.47 -6.41
N GLY A 130 -18.85 0.35 -7.11
CA GLY A 130 -18.40 1.42 -8.02
C GLY A 130 -17.69 2.62 -7.34
N PRO A 131 -17.46 3.70 -8.09
CA PRO A 131 -16.09 4.10 -8.42
C PRO A 131 -15.39 4.92 -7.35
N LEU A 132 -16.16 5.45 -6.39
CA LEU A 132 -15.73 6.36 -5.34
C LEU A 132 -16.77 6.39 -4.19
N MET A 133 -17.33 5.26 -3.73
CA MET A 133 -18.40 5.24 -2.69
C MET A 133 -19.37 6.45 -2.79
N ILE A 134 -20.01 6.65 -3.94
CA ILE A 134 -21.01 7.70 -4.08
C ILE A 134 -22.33 7.14 -3.55
N SER A 135 -22.54 7.22 -2.25
CA SER A 135 -23.82 7.70 -1.76
C SER A 135 -23.53 9.06 -1.15
N GLU A 136 -24.09 10.12 -1.73
CA GLU A 136 -23.94 11.51 -1.30
C GLU A 136 -24.51 11.81 0.11
N GLU A 137 -24.72 10.79 0.95
CA GLU A 137 -25.51 10.89 2.19
C GLU A 137 -24.74 10.62 3.50
N GLU A 138 -23.43 10.30 3.49
CA GLU A 138 -22.69 9.99 4.73
C GLU A 138 -21.43 10.85 4.95
N ASP A 139 -21.47 12.13 4.58
CA ASP A 139 -20.56 13.17 5.10
C ASP A 139 -21.38 14.15 5.98
N TRP A 140 -21.76 13.70 7.18
CA TRP A 140 -22.21 14.56 8.29
C TRP A 140 -21.41 14.23 9.56
N ASP A 141 -20.31 14.98 9.75
CA ASP A 141 -19.96 15.78 10.94
C ASP A 141 -18.46 16.14 10.95
#